data_AF-A0A1B1BAF4-F1
#
_entry.id   AF-A0A1B1BAF4-F1
#
_cell.length_a   1.000
_cell.length_b   1.000
_cell.length_c   1.000
_cell.angle_alpha   90.00
_cell.angle_beta   90.00
_cell.angle_gamma   90.00
#
_symmetry.space_group_name_H-M   'P 1'
#
loop_
_entity.id
_entity.type
_entity.pdbx_description
1 polymer ?
#
loop_
_entity_poly.entity_id
_entity_poly.type
_entity_poly.pdbx_seq_one_letter_code
_entity_poly.pdbx_strand_id
1 'polypeptide(L)'
;MTTLQSVVRRRRAVAAAGAVSAGLLVLSACEKPTPVATITVGRSSVNSEALCYNDGKPLDQKSLAKCAKKAGDIESIKVDPDQTIRVGVDPKIADAGWVLLVNGRQFTDVSKKTYTTVPGSAFFNVQYGTQGDTNTVSIQMGQSPAKGLWSFKLKKA
;
A
#
# COMPACT_ATOMS: atom_id res chain seq x y z
N MET A 1 58.00 13.48 58.30
CA MET A 1 56.55 13.53 57.99
C MET A 1 56.31 14.76 57.12
N THR A 2 55.74 14.53 55.94
CA THR A 2 55.65 15.48 54.83
C THR A 2 54.65 16.60 55.11
N THR A 3 55.03 17.83 54.81
CA THR A 3 54.23 19.06 54.84
C THR A 3 53.21 19.10 53.71
N LEU A 4 51.96 19.47 53.98
CA LEU A 4 51.06 20.09 52.99
C LEU A 4 50.09 21.05 53.71
N GLN A 5 50.29 22.35 53.50
CA GLN A 5 49.28 23.39 53.72
C GLN A 5 49.05 24.15 52.42
N SER A 6 47.79 24.30 52.01
CA SER A 6 47.19 25.45 51.29
C SER A 6 45.98 24.97 50.47
N VAL A 7 44.86 25.67 50.21
CA VAL A 7 44.30 26.98 50.55
C VAL A 7 42.80 26.90 50.15
N VAL A 8 41.92 27.19 51.12
CA VAL A 8 40.66 27.97 51.11
C VAL A 8 39.90 28.30 49.78
N ARG A 9 38.56 28.14 49.87
CA ARG A 9 37.41 28.87 49.24
C ARG A 9 36.99 28.65 47.77
N ARG A 10 35.87 27.92 47.64
CA ARG A 10 34.52 28.38 47.21
C ARG A 10 34.48 29.45 46.10
N ARG A 11 33.95 29.12 44.90
CA ARG A 11 32.99 29.94 44.14
C ARG A 11 32.00 29.07 43.35
N ARG A 12 30.73 29.47 43.43
CA ARG A 12 29.54 28.95 42.74
C ARG A 12 29.49 29.44 41.29
N ALA A 13 28.51 28.91 40.55
CA ALA A 13 28.06 29.24 39.19
C ALA A 13 28.81 28.45 38.10
N VAL A 14 28.15 27.82 37.14
CA VAL A 14 27.10 28.37 36.27
C VAL A 14 26.10 27.29 35.86
N ALA A 15 24.83 27.68 35.81
CA ALA A 15 23.74 26.91 35.23
C ALA A 15 23.93 26.71 33.72
N ALA A 16 23.74 25.49 33.23
CA ALA A 16 23.35 25.25 31.86
C ALA A 16 22.13 24.32 31.89
N ALA A 17 20.95 24.94 31.86
CA ALA A 17 19.71 24.25 31.56
C ALA A 17 19.83 23.65 30.16
N GLY A 18 19.96 22.33 30.09
CA GLY A 18 19.92 21.56 28.85
C GLY A 18 18.68 20.69 28.82
N ALA A 19 17.49 21.26 29.04
CA ALA A 19 16.26 20.58 28.68
C ALA A 19 16.17 20.61 27.15
N VAL A 20 16.77 19.61 26.50
CA VAL A 20 16.45 19.30 25.11
C VAL A 20 15.02 18.83 25.14
N SER A 21 14.09 19.77 25.00
CA SER A 21 12.71 19.49 24.67
C SER A 21 12.76 18.74 23.34
N ALA A 22 12.75 17.41 23.41
CA ALA A 22 12.40 16.59 22.28
C ALA A 22 11.07 17.16 21.78
N GLY A 23 11.14 17.89 20.67
CA GLY A 23 9.95 18.28 19.93
C GLY A 23 9.31 16.98 19.50
N LEU A 24 8.41 16.46 20.34
CA LEU A 24 7.37 15.57 19.91
C LEU A 24 6.60 16.40 18.90
N LEU A 25 7.03 16.30 17.64
CA LEU A 25 6.19 16.51 16.50
C LEU A 25 5.05 15.52 16.70
N VAL A 26 3.99 16.00 17.33
CA VAL A 26 2.68 15.42 17.19
C VAL A 26 2.39 15.52 15.70
N LEU A 27 2.72 14.48 14.94
CA LEU A 27 2.09 14.23 13.65
C LEU A 27 0.60 14.00 13.97
N SER A 28 -0.16 15.07 14.17
CA SER A 28 -1.61 15.04 14.37
C SER A 28 -2.37 14.77 13.06
N ALA A 29 -1.70 14.16 12.09
CA ALA A 29 -2.31 13.38 11.03
C ALA A 29 -1.91 11.90 11.21
N CYS A 30 -2.22 11.32 12.38
CA CYS A 30 -2.28 9.86 12.54
C CYS A 30 -3.52 9.30 11.82
N GLU A 31 -3.78 9.74 10.58
CA GLU A 31 -4.67 8.99 9.70
C GLU A 31 -3.97 7.65 9.50
N LYS A 32 -4.56 6.58 10.04
CA LYS A 32 -4.01 5.23 9.93
C LYS A 32 -3.75 4.97 8.43
N PRO A 33 -2.51 4.65 8.02
CA PRO A 33 -2.21 4.50 6.61
C PRO A 33 -3.14 3.45 6.01
N THR A 34 -3.66 3.73 4.82
CA THR A 34 -4.48 2.74 4.12
C THR A 34 -3.61 1.53 3.82
N PRO A 35 -4.16 0.30 3.87
CA PRO A 35 -3.41 -0.87 3.46
C PRO A 35 -2.92 -0.71 2.03
N VAL A 36 -1.71 -1.16 1.75
CA VAL A 36 -1.05 -1.04 0.46
C VAL A 36 -1.23 -2.34 -0.34
N ALA A 37 -1.36 -2.19 -1.65
CA ALA A 37 -1.23 -3.28 -2.60
C ALA A 37 -0.01 -3.04 -3.50
N THR A 38 0.61 -4.12 -3.97
CA THR A 38 1.81 -4.08 -4.81
C THR A 38 1.66 -5.00 -6.00
N ILE A 39 2.01 -4.51 -7.19
CA ILE A 39 2.21 -5.35 -8.37
C ILE A 39 3.70 -5.43 -8.67
N THR A 40 4.21 -6.64 -8.88
CA THR A 40 5.60 -6.91 -9.25
C THR A 40 5.66 -7.72 -10.54
N VAL A 41 6.52 -7.28 -11.45
CA VAL A 41 6.78 -7.90 -12.75
C VAL A 41 8.29 -7.98 -12.93
N GLY A 42 8.84 -9.19 -12.89
CA GLY A 42 10.30 -9.39 -12.87
C GLY A 42 10.96 -8.64 -11.71
N ARG A 43 11.72 -7.59 -12.02
CA ARG A 43 12.41 -6.72 -11.04
C ARG A 43 11.72 -5.38 -10.79
N SER A 44 10.65 -5.07 -11.52
CA SER A 44 9.91 -3.83 -11.40
C SER A 44 8.71 -4.02 -10.49
N SER A 45 8.42 -3.02 -9.66
CA SER A 45 7.24 -3.02 -8.80
C SER A 45 6.62 -1.65 -8.71
N VAL A 46 5.29 -1.61 -8.62
CA VAL A 46 4.52 -0.41 -8.28
C VAL A 46 3.65 -0.72 -7.08
N ASN A 47 3.53 0.23 -6.17
CA ASN A 47 2.63 0.15 -5.03
C ASN A 47 1.50 1.16 -5.22
N SER A 48 0.35 0.91 -4.61
CA SER A 48 -0.74 1.85 -4.61
C SER A 48 -1.47 1.80 -3.28
N GLU A 49 -1.85 2.97 -2.80
CA GLU A 49 -2.82 3.13 -1.73
C GLU A 49 -4.23 2.87 -2.23
N ALA A 50 -5.18 2.76 -1.31
CA ALA A 50 -6.54 2.46 -1.69
C ALA A 50 -7.17 3.64 -2.43
N LEU A 51 -7.73 3.40 -3.63
CA LEU A 51 -8.62 4.38 -4.27
C LEU A 51 -9.83 4.68 -3.39
N CYS A 52 -10.27 3.64 -2.67
CA CYS A 52 -11.30 3.72 -1.66
C CYS A 52 -11.08 2.66 -0.59
N TYR A 53 -11.27 3.07 0.66
CA TYR A 53 -11.17 2.22 1.82
C TYR A 53 -12.06 2.79 2.91
N ASN A 54 -12.86 1.94 3.57
CA ASN A 54 -13.72 2.36 4.67
C ASN A 54 -13.25 1.76 6.00
N ASP A 55 -11.94 1.77 6.27
CA ASP A 55 -11.36 1.22 7.50
C ASP A 55 -11.73 -0.25 7.78
N GLY A 56 -11.99 -1.03 6.73
CA GLY A 56 -12.43 -2.42 6.81
C GLY A 56 -13.94 -2.60 7.04
N LYS A 57 -14.70 -1.51 7.11
CA LYS A 57 -16.16 -1.53 7.08
C LYS A 57 -16.67 -1.72 5.64
N PRO A 58 -17.90 -2.23 5.47
CA PRO A 58 -18.57 -2.27 4.17
C PRO A 58 -18.59 -0.91 3.45
N LEU A 59 -18.32 -0.91 2.15
CA LEU A 59 -18.62 0.19 1.24
C LEU A 59 -19.95 -0.10 0.55
N ASP A 60 -20.77 0.93 0.36
CA ASP A 60 -21.96 0.82 -0.48
C ASP A 60 -21.58 0.77 -1.97
N GLN A 61 -22.49 0.25 -2.80
CA GLN A 61 -22.25 0.11 -4.24
C GLN A 61 -21.99 1.46 -4.92
N LYS A 62 -22.62 2.54 -4.44
CA LYS A 62 -22.46 3.89 -5.00
C LYS A 62 -21.04 4.42 -4.78
N SER A 63 -20.48 4.17 -3.61
CA SER A 63 -19.11 4.52 -3.27
C SER A 63 -18.16 3.75 -4.18
N LEU A 64 -18.30 2.42 -4.27
CA LEU A 64 -17.47 1.58 -5.16
C LEU A 64 -17.51 2.05 -6.62
N ALA A 65 -18.68 2.38 -7.14
CA ALA A 65 -18.82 2.92 -8.50
C ALA A 65 -18.11 4.28 -8.67
N LYS A 66 -18.13 5.13 -7.65
CA LYS A 66 -17.39 6.41 -7.64
C LYS A 66 -15.88 6.17 -7.59
N CYS A 67 -15.43 5.15 -6.87
CA CYS A 67 -14.02 4.74 -6.78
C CYS A 67 -13.47 4.27 -8.12
N ALA A 68 -14.22 3.38 -8.80
CA ALA A 68 -13.82 2.83 -10.09
C ALA A 68 -13.62 3.93 -11.15
N LYS A 69 -14.35 5.05 -11.04
CA LYS A 69 -14.18 6.22 -11.92
C LYS A 69 -12.90 7.02 -11.68
N LYS A 70 -12.27 6.89 -10.50
CA LYS A 70 -10.97 7.52 -10.19
C LYS A 70 -9.77 6.78 -10.79
N ALA A 71 -10.02 5.71 -11.57
CA ALA A 71 -8.97 4.91 -12.21
C ALA A 71 -8.15 5.64 -13.31
N GLY A 72 -8.37 6.95 -13.52
CA GLY A 72 -7.61 7.76 -14.48
C GLY A 72 -6.14 7.89 -14.12
N ASP A 73 -5.86 8.24 -12.85
CA ASP A 73 -4.53 8.61 -12.33
C ASP A 73 -3.85 7.47 -11.55
N ILE A 74 -4.13 6.22 -11.92
CA ILE A 74 -3.57 5.04 -11.24
C ILE A 74 -2.18 4.69 -11.75
N GLU A 75 -1.38 4.15 -10.84
CA GLU A 75 -0.03 3.67 -11.13
C GLU A 75 -0.01 2.66 -12.28
N SER A 76 1.02 2.76 -13.12
CA SER A 76 1.15 1.91 -14.31
C SER A 76 2.46 1.15 -14.33
N ILE A 77 2.41 -0.10 -14.79
CA ILE A 77 3.57 -0.96 -14.94
C ILE A 77 3.53 -1.69 -16.29
N LYS A 78 4.71 -1.85 -16.90
CA LYS A 78 4.86 -2.62 -18.13
C LYS A 78 4.91 -4.11 -17.82
N VAL A 79 4.27 -4.90 -18.67
CA VAL A 79 4.13 -6.35 -18.51
C VAL A 79 4.52 -7.01 -19.82
N ASP A 80 5.56 -7.82 -19.76
CA ASP A 80 5.87 -8.80 -20.79
C ASP A 80 4.91 -10.00 -20.63
N PRO A 81 4.15 -10.38 -21.67
CA PRO A 81 3.25 -11.54 -21.61
C PRO A 81 3.91 -12.86 -21.20
N ASP A 82 5.22 -13.01 -21.44
CA ASP A 82 5.98 -14.22 -21.11
C ASP A 82 6.45 -14.24 -19.65
N GLN A 83 6.24 -13.16 -18.91
CA GLN A 83 6.58 -13.06 -17.48
C GLN A 83 5.39 -13.37 -16.57
N THR A 84 5.68 -13.68 -15.31
CA THR A 84 4.66 -13.81 -14.26
C THR A 84 4.48 -12.49 -13.52
N ILE A 85 3.24 -12.12 -13.28
CA ILE A 85 2.88 -10.99 -12.42
C ILE A 85 2.61 -11.51 -11.02
N ARG A 86 3.29 -10.95 -10.02
CA ARG A 86 2.97 -11.17 -8.61
C ARG A 86 2.12 -10.01 -8.12
N VAL A 87 0.93 -10.33 -7.60
CA VAL A 87 0.09 -9.36 -6.91
C VAL A 87 0.17 -9.62 -5.42
N GLY A 88 0.74 -8.67 -4.69
CA GLY A 88 0.87 -8.69 -3.24
C GLY A 88 -0.10 -7.72 -2.58
N VAL A 89 -0.58 -8.10 -1.40
CA VAL A 89 -1.47 -7.29 -0.58
C VAL A 89 -1.03 -7.34 0.88
N ASP A 90 -1.28 -6.27 1.61
CA ASP A 90 -1.07 -6.25 3.05
C ASP A 90 -1.90 -7.33 3.78
N PRO A 91 -1.42 -7.87 4.92
CA PRO A 91 -2.14 -8.89 5.69
C PRO A 91 -3.59 -8.51 6.01
N LYS A 92 -3.85 -7.23 6.29
CA LYS A 92 -5.21 -6.74 6.58
C LYS A 92 -6.18 -6.96 5.40
N ILE A 93 -5.70 -6.85 4.16
CA ILE A 93 -6.48 -7.13 2.95
C ILE A 93 -6.68 -8.65 2.83
N ALA A 94 -5.62 -9.43 3.04
CA ALA A 94 -5.64 -10.89 2.97
C ALA A 94 -6.63 -11.50 3.97
N ASP A 95 -6.64 -11.04 5.22
CA ASP A 95 -7.52 -11.54 6.28
C ASP A 95 -9.01 -11.35 5.94
N ALA A 96 -9.34 -10.23 5.31
CA ALA A 96 -10.71 -9.94 4.87
C ALA A 96 -11.14 -10.72 3.62
N GLY A 97 -10.19 -11.38 2.95
CA GLY A 97 -10.37 -11.98 1.64
C GLY A 97 -10.37 -10.93 0.53
N TRP A 98 -9.82 -11.28 -0.62
CA TRP A 98 -9.75 -10.38 -1.77
C TRP A 98 -9.84 -11.12 -3.09
N VAL A 99 -10.23 -10.39 -4.13
CA VAL A 99 -10.30 -10.88 -5.51
C VAL A 99 -9.59 -9.91 -6.43
N LEU A 100 -8.97 -10.46 -7.48
CA LEU A 100 -8.58 -9.67 -8.64
C LEU A 100 -9.77 -9.46 -9.55
N LEU A 101 -9.94 -8.21 -9.96
CA LEU A 101 -10.81 -7.80 -11.04
C LEU A 101 -9.93 -7.34 -12.20
N VAL A 102 -10.28 -7.70 -13.43
CA VAL A 102 -9.69 -7.11 -14.64
C VAL A 102 -10.79 -6.42 -15.41
N ASN A 103 -10.60 -5.13 -15.70
CA ASN A 103 -11.59 -4.25 -16.31
C ASN A 103 -12.97 -4.31 -15.59
N GLY A 104 -12.94 -4.41 -14.26
CA GLY A 104 -14.12 -4.47 -13.40
C GLY A 104 -14.78 -5.85 -13.29
N ARG A 105 -14.28 -6.88 -13.99
CA ARG A 105 -14.80 -8.25 -13.93
C ARG A 105 -13.95 -9.12 -13.03
N GLN A 106 -14.56 -9.98 -12.23
CA GLN A 106 -13.81 -10.91 -11.39
C GLN A 106 -12.98 -11.87 -12.25
N PHE A 107 -11.70 -11.96 -11.92
CA PHE A 107 -10.68 -12.69 -12.68
C PHE A 107 -10.06 -13.85 -11.86
N THR A 108 -10.19 -13.81 -10.54
CA THR A 108 -9.72 -14.87 -9.64
C THR A 108 -10.78 -15.19 -8.59
N ASP A 109 -10.70 -16.38 -8.01
CA ASP A 109 -11.44 -16.72 -6.80
C ASP A 109 -11.01 -15.88 -5.60
N VAL A 110 -11.84 -15.84 -4.57
CA VAL A 110 -11.52 -15.16 -3.31
C VAL A 110 -10.31 -15.83 -2.66
N SER A 111 -9.27 -15.05 -2.40
CA SER A 111 -8.04 -15.49 -1.74
C SER A 111 -7.89 -14.85 -0.38
N LYS A 112 -7.37 -15.61 0.59
CA LYS A 112 -6.86 -15.09 1.88
C LYS A 112 -5.34 -15.09 1.97
N LYS A 113 -4.65 -15.35 0.85
CA LYS A 113 -3.19 -15.29 0.80
C LYS A 113 -2.75 -13.83 0.67
N THR A 114 -1.57 -13.50 1.18
CA THR A 114 -0.96 -12.16 1.02
C THR A 114 -0.42 -11.91 -0.38
N TYR A 115 -0.41 -12.93 -1.24
CA TYR A 115 -0.07 -12.76 -2.65
C TYR A 115 -0.69 -13.84 -3.52
N THR A 116 -0.79 -13.54 -4.81
CA THR A 116 -1.02 -14.52 -5.87
C THR A 116 -0.10 -14.22 -7.06
N THR A 117 0.07 -15.21 -7.92
CA THR A 117 0.84 -15.09 -9.15
C THR A 117 -0.03 -15.44 -10.34
N VAL A 118 0.03 -14.63 -11.39
CA VAL A 118 -0.76 -14.80 -12.61
C VAL A 118 0.17 -14.67 -13.82
N PRO A 119 0.10 -15.56 -14.82
CA PRO A 119 0.83 -15.38 -16.07
C PRO A 119 0.47 -14.05 -16.75
N GLY A 120 1.47 -13.30 -17.23
CA GLY A 120 1.28 -12.00 -17.88
C GLY A 120 0.38 -12.08 -19.12
N SER A 121 0.52 -13.17 -19.89
CA SER A 121 -0.32 -13.47 -21.06
C SER A 121 -1.82 -13.51 -20.74
N ALA A 122 -2.21 -13.85 -19.51
CA ALA A 122 -3.61 -13.91 -19.11
C ALA A 122 -4.28 -12.53 -19.02
N PHE A 123 -3.51 -11.44 -18.98
CA PHE A 123 -4.02 -10.05 -18.98
C PHE A 123 -4.07 -9.42 -20.37
N PHE A 124 -3.66 -10.13 -21.41
CA PHE A 124 -3.70 -9.65 -22.81
C PHE A 124 -4.23 -10.74 -23.75
N ASN A 125 -5.13 -11.57 -23.24
CA ASN A 125 -5.78 -12.63 -23.98
C ASN A 125 -7.32 -12.44 -24.06
N VAL A 126 -7.82 -12.43 -25.29
CA VAL A 126 -9.24 -12.25 -25.65
C VAL A 126 -10.17 -13.26 -24.96
N GLN A 127 -9.69 -14.48 -24.69
CA GLN A 127 -10.46 -15.53 -24.02
C GLN A 127 -10.88 -15.14 -22.59
N TYR A 128 -10.07 -14.32 -21.92
CA TYR A 128 -10.37 -13.81 -20.59
C TYR A 128 -11.03 -12.44 -20.61
N GLY A 129 -11.41 -11.92 -21.79
CA GLY A 129 -11.96 -10.57 -21.94
C GLY A 129 -10.93 -9.47 -21.70
N THR A 130 -9.65 -9.80 -21.83
CA THR A 130 -8.52 -8.88 -21.60
C THR A 130 -7.80 -8.69 -22.94
N GLN A 131 -8.01 -7.58 -23.61
CA GLN A 131 -7.51 -7.37 -24.98
C GLN A 131 -6.89 -5.98 -25.14
N GLY A 132 -6.13 -5.80 -26.22
CA GLY A 132 -5.37 -4.58 -26.47
C GLY A 132 -4.09 -4.49 -25.63
N ASP A 133 -3.48 -3.31 -25.60
CA ASP A 133 -2.18 -3.09 -24.97
C ASP A 133 -2.27 -2.54 -23.55
N THR A 134 -3.48 -2.33 -23.03
CA THR A 134 -3.69 -1.78 -21.69
C THR A 134 -4.92 -2.38 -21.03
N ASN A 135 -4.76 -2.85 -19.80
CA ASN A 135 -5.84 -3.38 -18.98
C ASN A 135 -5.77 -2.80 -17.57
N THR A 136 -6.92 -2.57 -16.95
CA THR A 136 -7.00 -2.12 -15.56
C THR A 136 -7.15 -3.34 -14.67
N VAL A 137 -6.23 -3.53 -13.74
CA VAL A 137 -6.31 -4.56 -12.70
C VAL A 137 -6.69 -3.90 -11.40
N SER A 138 -7.73 -4.40 -10.76
CA SER A 138 -8.17 -3.94 -9.45
C SER A 138 -8.14 -5.07 -8.43
N ILE A 139 -7.72 -4.75 -7.22
CA ILE A 139 -7.80 -5.63 -6.06
C ILE A 139 -9.00 -5.16 -5.25
N GLN A 140 -9.99 -6.03 -5.06
CA GLN A 140 -11.15 -5.73 -4.23
C GLN A 140 -11.02 -6.50 -2.91
N MET A 141 -10.95 -5.78 -1.80
CA MET A 141 -11.01 -6.35 -0.45
C MET A 141 -12.45 -6.60 -0.07
N GLY A 142 -12.78 -7.80 0.38
CA GLY A 142 -14.16 -8.23 0.65
C GLY A 142 -14.95 -8.42 -0.65
N GLN A 143 -15.77 -9.47 -0.71
CA GLN A 143 -16.53 -9.77 -1.94
C GLN A 143 -17.92 -9.13 -1.92
N SER A 144 -18.69 -9.35 -0.85
CA SER A 144 -20.02 -8.76 -0.68
C SER A 144 -20.36 -8.65 0.82
N PRO A 145 -20.19 -7.47 1.43
CA PRO A 145 -19.80 -6.20 0.82
C PRO A 145 -18.29 -6.06 0.62
N ALA A 146 -17.90 -5.31 -0.42
CA ALA A 146 -16.52 -4.85 -0.58
C ALA A 146 -16.18 -3.79 0.48
N LYS A 147 -14.92 -3.73 0.86
CA LYS A 147 -14.37 -2.90 1.95
C LYS A 147 -13.27 -1.95 1.47
N GLY A 148 -12.69 -2.24 0.30
CA GLY A 148 -11.73 -1.38 -0.35
C GLY A 148 -11.42 -1.80 -1.79
N LEU A 149 -10.85 -0.87 -2.55
CA LEU A 149 -10.47 -1.06 -3.95
C LEU A 149 -9.12 -0.38 -4.23
N TRP A 150 -8.19 -1.12 -4.81
CA TRP A 150 -6.91 -0.65 -5.33
C TRP A 150 -6.88 -0.93 -6.82
N SER A 151 -6.30 -0.05 -7.63
CA SER A 151 -6.26 -0.26 -9.07
C SER A 151 -4.91 0.11 -9.65
N PHE A 152 -4.51 -0.63 -10.68
CA PHE A 152 -3.27 -0.47 -11.41
C PHE A 152 -3.56 -0.58 -12.90
N LYS A 153 -2.73 0.09 -13.70
CA LYS A 153 -2.77 0.01 -15.16
C LYS A 153 -1.64 -0.89 -15.64
N LEU A 154 -1.99 -2.04 -16.20
CA LEU A 154 -1.04 -2.92 -16.86
C LEU A 154 -0.92 -2.52 -18.31
N LYS A 155 0.29 -2.24 -18.78
CA LYS A 155 0.59 -1.94 -20.19
C LYS A 155 1.42 -3.09 -20.76
N LYS A 156 1.04 -3.58 -21.93
CA LYS A 156 1.85 -4.56 -22.64
C LYS A 156 3.20 -3.95 -22.98
N ALA A 157 4.29 -4.68 -22.69
CA ALA A 157 5.66 -4.25 -22.98
C ALA A 157 5.99 -4.39 -24.48
#